data_AF-A0A0L0F954-F1
#
_entry.id   AF-A0A0L0F954-F1
#
_cell.length_a   1.000
_cell.length_b   1.000
_cell.length_c   1.000
_cell.angle_alpha   90.00
_cell.angle_beta   90.00
_cell.angle_gamma   90.00
#
_symmetry.space_group_name_H-M   'P 1'
#
loop_
_entity.id
_entity.type
_entity.pdbx_description
1 polymer ?
#
loop_
_entity_poly.entity_id
_entity_poly.type
_entity_poly.pdbx_seq_one_letter_code
_entity_poly.pdbx_strand_id
1 'polypeptide(L)'
;MSLFQAALSMVLEMHRLSSSAVQKFMSDDIRKRSSEHTSGNDLDFGISGFNFPPSQFQLHLQHMHPPFLPFQYYQLLEHNHFTKDRFFPLEYVVAVLALDSPYEVTETTDIRDIISYYKTMGVDYDKVHTTALEKYTRLHRE
;
A
#
# COMPACT_ATOMS: atom_id res chain seq x y z
N MET A 1 -1.38 25.61 1.04
CA MET A 1 -1.29 24.15 0.93
C MET A 1 -1.04 23.62 2.32
N SER A 2 -1.95 22.80 2.85
CA SER A 2 -1.75 22.17 4.16
C SER A 2 -0.63 21.12 4.09
N LEU A 3 -0.07 20.74 5.24
CA LEU A 3 0.91 19.65 5.31
C LEU A 3 0.30 18.32 4.82
N PHE A 4 -0.99 18.10 5.06
CA PHE A 4 -1.72 16.91 4.60
C PHE A 4 -1.88 16.88 3.08
N GLN A 5 -2.19 18.02 2.45
CA GLN A 5 -2.23 18.13 0.99
C GLN A 5 -0.85 17.91 0.35
N ALA A 6 0.21 18.40 1.00
CA ALA A 6 1.58 18.15 0.56
C ALA A 6 1.95 16.66 0.68
N ALA A 7 1.63 16.03 1.80
CA ALA A 7 1.85 14.62 2.04
C ALA A 7 1.04 13.74 1.06
N LEU A 8 -0.23 14.07 0.83
CA LEU A 8 -1.08 13.38 -0.16
C LEU A 8 -0.45 13.44 -1.55
N SER A 9 -0.03 14.63 -1.98
CA SER A 9 0.62 14.83 -3.27
C SER A 9 1.91 14.01 -3.39
N MET A 10 2.71 13.98 -2.32
CA MET A 10 3.93 13.18 -2.26
C MET A 10 3.64 11.67 -2.35
N VAL A 11 2.67 11.17 -1.58
CA VAL A 11 2.29 9.74 -1.58
C VAL A 11 1.76 9.29 -2.95
N LEU A 12 0.93 10.12 -3.59
CA LEU A 12 0.43 9.86 -4.93
C LEU A 12 1.57 9.87 -5.97
N GLU A 13 2.52 10.79 -5.84
CA GLU A 13 3.68 10.84 -6.72
C GLU A 13 4.61 9.64 -6.52
N MET A 14 4.85 9.21 -5.27
CA MET A 14 5.60 7.98 -4.97
C MET A 14 4.96 6.77 -5.64
N HIS A 15 3.64 6.64 -5.54
CA HIS A 15 2.91 5.54 -6.18
C HIS A 15 2.92 5.61 -7.72
N ARG A 16 2.84 6.82 -8.29
CA ARG A 16 2.95 7.03 -9.73
C ARG A 16 4.34 6.62 -10.24
N LEU A 17 5.39 7.04 -9.54
CA LEU A 17 6.78 6.70 -9.87
C LEU A 17 7.05 5.20 -9.72
N SER A 18 6.55 4.55 -8.66
CA SER A 18 6.71 3.11 -8.47
C SER A 18 6.01 2.33 -9.58
N SER A 19 4.78 2.71 -9.92
CA SER A 19 4.01 2.09 -11.00
C SER A 19 4.69 2.26 -12.36
N SER A 20 5.23 3.45 -12.64
CA SER A 20 5.98 3.70 -13.88
C SER A 20 7.27 2.88 -13.95
N ALA A 21 7.99 2.72 -12.84
CA ALA A 21 9.18 1.88 -12.78
C ALA A 21 8.85 0.41 -13.07
N VAL A 22 7.74 -0.09 -12.54
CA VAL A 22 7.26 -1.46 -12.82
C VAL A 22 6.91 -1.60 -14.29
N GLN A 23 6.14 -0.68 -14.86
CA GLN A 23 5.79 -0.73 -16.29
C GLN A 23 7.04 -0.77 -17.18
N LYS A 24 8.06 0.05 -16.88
CA LYS A 24 9.35 0.02 -17.58
C LYS A 24 10.01 -1.35 -17.46
N PHE A 25 10.13 -1.86 -16.25
CA PHE A 25 10.71 -3.19 -15.98
C PHE A 25 9.97 -4.32 -16.72
N MET A 26 8.64 -4.25 -16.80
CA MET A 26 7.82 -5.23 -17.54
C MET A 26 7.96 -5.07 -19.07
N SER A 27 8.17 -3.84 -19.54
CA SER A 27 8.32 -3.51 -20.97
C SER A 27 9.72 -3.77 -21.53
N ASP A 28 10.73 -3.90 -20.67
CA ASP A 28 12.10 -4.20 -21.07
C ASP A 28 12.18 -5.60 -21.72
N ASP A 29 12.86 -5.66 -22.87
CA ASP A 29 12.83 -6.73 -23.89
C ASP A 29 13.07 -8.17 -23.40
N ILE A 30 13.57 -8.38 -22.18
CA ILE A 30 13.81 -9.70 -21.59
C ILE A 30 12.50 -10.49 -21.40
N ARG A 31 11.35 -9.80 -21.23
CA ARG A 31 10.02 -10.44 -21.07
C ARG A 31 9.14 -10.47 -22.32
N LYS A 32 9.51 -9.80 -23.41
CA LYS A 32 8.69 -9.79 -24.65
C LYS A 32 8.55 -11.15 -25.35
N ARG A 33 9.17 -12.22 -24.84
CA ARG A 33 9.04 -13.57 -25.41
C ARG A 33 7.82 -14.36 -24.92
N SER A 34 6.97 -13.84 -24.02
CA SER A 34 5.87 -14.67 -23.48
C SER A 34 4.55 -13.99 -23.12
N SER A 35 4.23 -12.77 -23.55
CA SER A 35 2.92 -12.18 -23.19
C SER A 35 2.29 -11.32 -24.28
N GLU A 36 1.44 -11.94 -25.09
CA GLU A 36 0.43 -11.28 -25.93
C GLU A 36 -0.84 -10.85 -25.16
N HIS A 37 -0.80 -10.80 -23.83
CA HIS A 37 -1.96 -10.43 -23.01
C HIS A 37 -1.54 -9.49 -21.92
N THR A 38 -1.92 -8.22 -22.05
CA THR A 38 -2.77 -7.49 -21.07
C THR A 38 -2.94 -6.04 -21.53
N SER A 39 -4.10 -5.73 -22.11
CA SER A 39 -4.57 -4.36 -22.35
C SER A 39 -5.44 -3.85 -21.18
N GLY A 40 -5.10 -4.27 -19.96
CA GLY A 40 -5.80 -3.90 -18.73
C GLY A 40 -5.12 -2.72 -18.05
N ASN A 41 -5.81 -2.07 -17.12
CA ASN A 41 -5.25 -1.01 -16.30
C ASN A 41 -4.20 -1.63 -15.36
N ASP A 42 -2.96 -1.78 -15.83
CA ASP A 42 -1.85 -2.50 -15.17
C ASP A 42 -1.50 -1.98 -13.75
N LEU A 43 -2.10 -0.85 -13.37
CA LEU A 43 -2.01 -0.22 -12.05
C LEU A 43 -2.78 -0.96 -10.95
N ASP A 44 -3.74 -1.83 -11.30
CA ASP A 44 -4.58 -2.52 -10.29
C ASP A 44 -3.95 -3.82 -9.75
N PHE A 45 -2.82 -4.27 -10.31
CA PHE A 45 -2.13 -5.50 -9.89
C PHE A 45 -1.03 -5.28 -8.83
N GLY A 46 -0.81 -4.04 -8.42
CA GLY A 46 0.20 -3.67 -7.44
C GLY A 46 -0.28 -3.83 -6.00
N ILE A 47 0.61 -4.31 -5.14
CA ILE A 47 0.43 -4.37 -3.68
C ILE A 47 1.20 -3.19 -3.09
N SER A 48 0.48 -2.23 -2.50
CA SER A 48 1.07 -0.95 -2.06
C SER A 48 0.66 -0.58 -0.65
N GLY A 49 1.61 -0.12 0.16
CA GLY A 49 1.32 0.38 1.50
C GLY A 49 2.56 0.75 2.29
N PHE A 50 2.35 1.05 3.56
CA PHE A 50 3.37 1.52 4.50
C PHE A 50 3.42 0.60 5.72
N ASN A 51 4.61 0.43 6.28
CA ASN A 51 4.77 -0.29 7.54
C ASN A 51 4.90 0.67 8.73
N PHE A 52 4.26 0.31 9.84
CA PHE A 52 4.43 0.91 11.15
C PHE A 52 4.92 -0.15 12.16
N PRO A 53 5.93 0.15 12.98
CA PRO A 53 6.81 1.30 12.85
C PRO A 53 7.63 1.22 11.54
N PRO A 54 8.02 2.36 10.96
CA PRO A 54 8.88 2.36 9.79
C PRO A 54 10.25 1.77 10.13
N SER A 55 10.85 1.08 9.16
CA SER A 55 12.25 0.68 9.29
C SER A 55 13.15 1.90 9.23
N GLN A 56 14.19 1.92 10.08
CA GLN A 56 15.22 2.97 10.09
C GLN A 56 14.70 4.41 10.26
N PHE A 57 13.52 4.60 10.85
CA PHE A 57 12.87 5.91 11.00
C PHE A 57 12.66 6.65 9.67
N GLN A 58 12.47 5.91 8.58
CA GLN A 58 12.23 6.46 7.25
C GLN A 58 10.89 5.95 6.71
N LEU A 59 10.08 6.86 6.18
CA LEU A 59 8.82 6.49 5.54
C LEU A 59 9.11 5.75 4.23
N HIS A 60 8.65 4.50 4.13
CA HIS A 60 8.83 3.66 2.94
C HIS A 60 7.47 3.29 2.35
N LEU A 61 7.23 3.68 1.09
CA LEU A 61 6.16 3.07 0.31
C LEU A 61 6.67 1.72 -0.19
N GLN A 62 6.15 0.63 0.39
CA GLN A 62 6.36 -0.71 -0.12
C GLN A 62 5.45 -0.90 -1.33
N HIS A 63 6.06 -1.21 -2.48
CA HIS A 63 5.34 -1.51 -3.72
C HIS A 63 5.85 -2.84 -4.26
N MET A 64 4.96 -3.84 -4.32
CA MET A 64 5.28 -5.19 -4.73
C MET A 64 4.34 -5.66 -5.82
N HIS A 65 4.86 -6.47 -6.74
CA HIS A 65 4.06 -7.13 -7.77
C HIS A 65 4.15 -8.65 -7.62
N PRO A 66 3.03 -9.37 -7.79
CA PRO A 66 3.06 -10.82 -7.89
C PRO A 66 3.81 -11.29 -9.16
N PRO A 67 4.24 -12.57 -9.21
CA PRO A 67 4.22 -13.50 -8.09
C PRO A 67 5.30 -13.14 -7.06
N PHE A 68 4.95 -13.26 -5.78
CA PHE A 68 5.91 -13.14 -4.70
C PHE A 68 6.94 -14.28 -4.71
N LEU A 69 8.10 -14.01 -4.12
CA LEU A 69 9.07 -15.07 -3.83
C LEU A 69 8.43 -16.07 -2.84
N PRO A 70 8.84 -17.36 -2.85
CA PRO A 70 8.21 -18.40 -2.03
C PRO A 70 8.07 -18.02 -0.55
N PHE A 71 9.10 -17.37 0.02
CA PHE A 71 9.06 -16.88 1.40
C PHE A 71 7.98 -15.82 1.64
N GLN A 72 7.88 -14.83 0.75
CA GLN A 72 6.90 -13.73 0.86
C GLN A 72 5.47 -14.24 0.62
N TYR A 73 5.32 -15.20 -0.29
CA TYR A 73 4.03 -15.86 -0.54
C TYR A 73 3.59 -16.70 0.67
N TYR A 74 4.52 -17.45 1.27
CA TYR A 74 4.25 -18.16 2.53
C TYR A 74 3.82 -17.20 3.65
N GLN A 75 4.52 -16.07 3.83
CA GLN A 75 4.13 -15.06 4.80
C GLN A 75 2.76 -14.43 4.51
N LEU A 76 2.38 -14.28 3.24
CA LEU A 76 1.06 -13.80 2.86
C LEU A 76 -0.03 -14.80 3.28
N LEU A 77 0.17 -16.09 2.99
CA LEU A 77 -0.78 -17.16 3.34
C LEU A 77 -0.93 -17.35 4.85
N GLU A 78 0.15 -17.19 5.61
CA GLU A 78 0.14 -17.25 7.08
C GLU A 78 -0.34 -15.93 7.74
N HIS A 79 -0.82 -14.97 6.95
CA HIS A 79 -1.23 -13.64 7.43
C HIS A 79 -0.15 -12.87 8.21
N ASN A 80 1.12 -13.18 7.94
CA ASN A 80 2.28 -12.64 8.64
C ASN A 80 3.01 -11.53 7.86
N HIS A 81 2.70 -11.34 6.57
CA HIS A 81 3.32 -10.27 5.76
C HIS A 81 2.64 -8.91 6.00
N PHE A 82 1.33 -8.84 5.77
CA PHE A 82 0.51 -7.63 5.88
C PHE A 82 -0.35 -7.72 7.14
N THR A 83 0.31 -7.56 8.28
CA THR A 83 -0.33 -7.72 9.59
C THR A 83 -1.13 -6.48 9.98
N LYS A 84 -2.26 -6.69 10.67
CA LYS A 84 -3.05 -5.57 11.22
C LYS A 84 -2.21 -4.73 12.18
N ASP A 85 -2.52 -3.44 12.23
CA ASP A 85 -1.84 -2.39 13.02
C ASP A 85 -0.36 -2.17 12.61
N ARG A 86 0.14 -2.93 11.64
CA ARG A 86 1.53 -2.90 11.17
C ARG A 86 1.61 -2.50 9.70
N PHE A 87 0.73 -3.03 8.86
CA PHE A 87 0.65 -2.67 7.45
C PHE A 87 -0.54 -1.75 7.19
N PHE A 88 -0.29 -0.66 6.49
CA PHE A 88 -1.26 0.37 6.13
C PHE A 88 -1.38 0.43 4.61
N PRO A 89 -2.45 -0.16 4.02
CA PRO A 89 -2.68 -0.10 2.59
C PRO A 89 -2.67 1.33 2.07
N LEU A 90 -2.17 1.54 0.86
CA LEU A 90 -2.08 2.86 0.25
C LEU A 90 -3.46 3.55 0.21
N GLU A 91 -4.52 2.79 -0.08
CA GLU A 91 -5.90 3.28 -0.13
C GLU A 91 -6.36 3.86 1.21
N TYR A 92 -5.94 3.25 2.33
CA TYR A 92 -6.23 3.77 3.66
C TYR A 92 -5.50 5.10 3.89
N VAL A 93 -4.20 5.15 3.59
CA VAL A 93 -3.38 6.35 3.80
C VAL A 93 -3.87 7.52 2.94
N VAL A 94 -4.22 7.26 1.68
CA VAL A 94 -4.81 8.28 0.79
C VAL A 94 -6.14 8.79 1.34
N ALA A 95 -7.02 7.91 1.79
CA ALA A 95 -8.31 8.29 2.38
C ALA A 95 -8.13 9.15 3.64
N VAL A 96 -7.20 8.79 4.53
CA VAL A 96 -6.86 9.58 5.72
C VAL A 96 -6.33 10.97 5.35
N LEU A 97 -5.36 11.04 4.44
CA LEU A 97 -4.76 12.32 4.05
C LEU A 97 -5.75 13.26 3.34
N ALA A 98 -6.73 12.69 2.62
CA ALA A 98 -7.79 13.46 1.97
C ALA A 98 -8.76 14.15 2.94
N LEU A 99 -8.82 13.72 4.22
CA LEU A 99 -9.64 14.37 5.24
C LEU A 99 -9.08 15.73 5.69
N ASP A 100 -7.80 15.99 5.44
CA ASP A 100 -7.10 17.24 5.82
C ASP A 100 -7.26 17.61 7.30
N SER A 101 -7.36 16.60 8.17
CA SER A 101 -7.62 16.76 9.61
C SER A 101 -6.54 16.03 10.41
N PRO A 102 -5.48 16.72 10.85
CA PRO A 102 -4.37 16.08 11.56
C PRO A 102 -4.79 15.60 12.95
N TYR A 103 -4.39 14.37 13.27
CA TYR A 103 -4.37 13.89 14.66
C TYR A 103 -3.06 14.33 15.34
N GLU A 104 -3.14 14.82 16.57
CA GLU A 104 -1.97 15.21 17.35
C GLU A 104 -1.24 13.98 17.88
N VAL A 105 -0.01 13.76 17.43
CA VAL A 105 0.80 12.58 17.77
C VAL A 105 1.90 12.98 18.77
N THR A 106 2.06 12.18 19.82
CA THR A 106 3.15 12.25 20.79
C THR A 106 3.97 10.96 20.75
N GLU A 107 5.09 10.92 21.47
CA GLU A 107 5.97 9.74 21.52
C GLU A 107 5.28 8.49 22.10
N THR A 108 4.18 8.68 22.84
CA THR A 108 3.43 7.60 23.49
C THR A 108 2.10 7.30 22.81
N THR A 109 1.79 7.96 21.69
CA THR A 109 0.53 7.73 20.97
C THR A 109 0.49 6.30 20.44
N ASP A 110 -0.55 5.55 20.81
CA ASP A 110 -0.81 4.24 20.24
C ASP A 110 -1.39 4.41 18.83
N ILE A 111 -0.91 3.59 17.90
CA ILE A 111 -1.40 3.60 16.51
C ILE A 111 -2.92 3.35 16.44
N ARG A 112 -3.48 2.61 17.39
CA ARG A 112 -4.91 2.31 17.48
C ARG A 112 -5.74 3.54 17.82
N ASP A 113 -5.16 4.53 18.52
CA ASP A 113 -5.84 5.80 18.79
C ASP A 113 -6.01 6.60 17.49
N ILE A 114 -4.97 6.61 16.66
CA ILE A 114 -4.99 7.25 15.33
C ILE A 114 -6.00 6.55 14.42
N ILE A 115 -5.99 5.22 14.38
CA ILE A 115 -6.96 4.42 13.60
C ILE A 115 -8.39 4.73 14.06
N SER A 116 -8.62 4.74 15.37
CA SER A 116 -9.94 4.99 15.96
C SER A 116 -10.44 6.40 15.64
N TYR A 117 -9.56 7.40 15.72
CA TYR A 117 -9.88 8.78 15.34
C TYR A 117 -10.38 8.87 13.89
N TYR A 118 -9.64 8.34 12.92
CA TYR A 118 -10.06 8.42 11.52
C TYR A 118 -11.27 7.53 11.20
N LYS A 119 -11.52 6.48 12.00
CA LYS A 119 -12.77 5.72 11.93
C LYS A 119 -13.98 6.58 12.28
N THR A 120 -13.87 7.49 13.25
CA THR A 120 -14.96 8.45 13.55
C THR A 120 -15.23 9.42 12.40
N MET A 121 -14.26 9.61 11.50
CA MET A 121 -14.36 10.43 10.30
C MET A 121 -14.77 9.63 9.05
N GLY A 122 -15.11 8.35 9.20
CA GLY A 122 -15.61 7.49 8.12
C GLY A 122 -14.55 6.67 7.38
N VAL A 123 -13.27 6.70 7.80
CA VAL A 123 -12.21 5.88 7.20
C VAL A 123 -11.96 4.63 8.06
N ASP A 124 -12.55 3.50 7.66
CA ASP A 124 -12.47 2.24 8.42
C ASP A 124 -11.25 1.39 8.02
N TYR A 125 -10.20 1.45 8.84
CA TYR A 125 -8.97 0.69 8.64
C TYR A 125 -9.21 -0.81 8.48
N ASP A 126 -10.03 -1.42 9.35
CA ASP A 126 -10.26 -2.86 9.33
C ASP A 126 -10.85 -3.33 8.01
N LYS A 127 -11.80 -2.54 7.48
CA LYS A 127 -12.44 -2.81 6.20
C LYS A 127 -11.42 -2.69 5.06
N VAL A 128 -10.70 -1.57 4.99
CA VAL A 128 -9.72 -1.32 3.92
C VAL A 128 -8.60 -2.36 3.94
N HIS A 129 -8.07 -2.69 5.12
CA HIS A 129 -7.05 -3.71 5.28
C HIS A 129 -7.54 -5.10 4.85
N THR A 130 -8.74 -5.50 5.25
CA THR A 130 -9.31 -6.81 4.87
C THR A 130 -9.50 -6.90 3.36
N THR A 131 -10.10 -5.87 2.76
CA THR A 131 -10.28 -5.79 1.29
C THR A 131 -8.94 -5.82 0.54
N ALA A 132 -7.92 -5.12 1.06
CA ALA A 132 -6.59 -5.14 0.48
C ALA A 132 -5.98 -6.55 0.52
N LEU A 133 -6.06 -7.24 1.65
CA LEU A 133 -5.50 -8.59 1.81
C LEU A 133 -6.18 -9.63 0.89
N GLU A 134 -7.49 -9.53 0.74
CA GLU A 134 -8.27 -10.35 -0.22
C GLU A 134 -7.80 -10.10 -1.65
N LYS A 135 -7.63 -8.83 -2.04
CA LYS A 135 -7.06 -8.45 -3.35
C LYS A 135 -5.67 -9.07 -3.53
N TYR A 136 -4.78 -8.90 -2.55
CA TYR A 136 -3.39 -9.37 -2.65
C TYR A 136 -3.29 -10.89 -2.80
N THR A 137 -4.17 -11.62 -2.11
CA THR A 137 -4.26 -13.08 -2.24
C THR A 137 -4.78 -13.49 -3.61
N ARG A 138 -5.79 -12.78 -4.15
CA ARG A 138 -6.35 -13.06 -5.48
C ARG A 138 -5.32 -12.83 -6.59
N LEU A 139 -4.52 -11.78 -6.50
CA LEU A 139 -3.48 -11.40 -7.46
C LEU A 139 -2.39 -12.46 -7.67
N HIS A 140 -2.31 -13.49 -6.81
CA HIS A 140 -1.37 -14.61 -6.95
C HIS A 140 -1.99 -15.85 -7.63
N ARG A 141 -3.29 -15.83 -7.93
CA ARG A 141 -4.05 -16.94 -8.53
C ARG A 141 -4.40 -16.71 -10.01
N GLU A 142 -4.23 -15.48 -10.47
CA GLU A 142 -4.44 -15.02 -11.85
C GLU A 142 -3.12 -15.09 -12.62
#